data_AF-A0A2A5T0X4-F1
#
_entry.id   AF-A0A2A5T0X4-F1
#
_cell.length_a   1.000
_cell.length_b   1.000
_cell.length_c   1.000
_cell.angle_alpha   90.00
_cell.angle_beta   90.00
_cell.angle_gamma   90.00
#
_symmetry.space_group_name_H-M   'P 1'
#
loop_
_entity.id
_entity.type
_entity.pdbx_description
1 polymer ?
#
loop_
_entity_poly.entity_id
_entity_poly.type
_entity_poly.pdbx_seq_one_letter_code
_entity_poly.pdbx_strand_id
1 'polypeptide(L)' 'MKTIREKYIKLLEAQRQHLEKKVEVVKDDLFTIETAIEDLDILGFTEVEVTEKDSAFTFNIVEKNND' A
#
# COMPACT_ATOMS: atom_id res chain seq x y z
N MET A 1 -0.73 43.61 4.94
CA MET A 1 -1.79 43.00 4.12
C MET A 1 -1.10 42.01 3.17
N LYS A 2 -1.41 40.70 3.21
CA LYS A 2 -0.75 39.74 2.32
C LYS A 2 -1.20 39.96 0.88
N THR A 3 -0.24 39.94 -0.06
CA THR A 3 -0.55 40.11 -1.48
C THR A 3 -1.35 38.91 -1.99
N ILE A 4 -2.08 39.08 -3.10
CA ILE A 4 -2.81 37.98 -3.76
C ILE A 4 -1.85 36.83 -4.10
N ARG A 5 -0.63 37.18 -4.55
CA ARG A 5 0.45 36.23 -4.82
C ARG A 5 0.84 35.39 -3.60
N GLU A 6 1.04 36.00 -2.44
CA GLU A 6 1.40 35.29 -1.21
C GLU A 6 0.30 34.34 -0.74
N LYS A 7 -0.98 34.71 -0.92
CA LYS A 7 -2.10 33.82 -0.60
C LYS A 7 -2.13 32.62 -1.54
N TYR A 8 -1.91 32.85 -2.83
CA TYR A 8 -1.93 31.79 -3.83
C TYR A 8 -0.75 30.82 -3.67
N ILE A 9 0.46 31.33 -3.39
CA ILE A 9 1.64 30.49 -3.09
C ILE A 9 1.36 29.59 -1.88
N LYS A 10 0.79 30.12 -0.80
CA LYS A 10 0.46 29.31 0.39
C LYS A 10 -0.57 28.22 0.11
N LEU A 11 -1.53 28.48 -0.77
CA LEU A 11 -2.49 27.47 -1.19
C LEU A 11 -1.81 26.34 -1.97
N LEU A 12 -0.92 26.70 -2.91
CA LEU A 12 -0.16 25.72 -3.68
C LEU A 12 0.80 24.90 -2.80
N GLU A 13 1.46 25.52 -1.82
CA GLU A 13 2.30 24.83 -0.85
C GLU A 13 1.50 23.83 -0.01
N ALA A 14 0.32 24.22 0.45
CA ALA A 14 -0.57 23.32 1.20
C ALA A 14 -1.04 22.13 0.33
N GLN A 15 -1.37 22.38 -0.94
CA GLN A 15 -1.71 21.31 -1.88
C GLN A 15 -0.53 20.38 -2.14
N ARG A 16 0.69 20.92 -2.30
CA ARG A 16 1.90 20.12 -2.47
C ARG A 16 2.13 19.20 -1.27
N GLN A 17 2.06 19.73 -0.06
CA GLN A 17 2.22 18.94 1.18
C GLN A 17 1.16 17.84 1.32
N HIS A 18 -0.09 18.13 0.94
CA HIS A 18 -1.16 17.13 0.94
C HIS A 18 -0.88 15.99 -0.04
N LEU A 19 -0.38 16.31 -1.23
CA LEU A 19 0.00 15.30 -2.23
C LEU A 19 1.23 14.50 -1.79
N GLU A 20 2.25 15.14 -1.23
CA GLU A 20 3.43 14.49 -0.65
C GLU A 20 3.00 13.45 0.41
N LYS A 21 2.08 13.82 1.32
CA LYS A 21 1.56 12.89 2.32
C LYS A 21 0.84 11.68 1.72
N LYS A 22 0.06 11.88 0.65
CA LYS A 22 -0.61 10.77 -0.05
C LYS A 22 0.40 9.82 -0.69
N VAL A 23 1.47 10.36 -1.27
CA VAL A 23 2.53 9.55 -1.87
C VAL A 23 3.22 8.69 -0.82
N GLU A 24 3.52 9.25 0.36
CA GLU A 24 4.13 8.47 1.45
C GLU A 24 3.23 7.32 1.90
N VAL A 25 1.92 7.55 2.08
CA VAL A 25 0.97 6.47 2.42
C VAL A 25 0.97 5.37 1.35
N VAL A 26 0.92 5.74 0.07
CA VAL A 26 0.93 4.75 -1.03
C VAL A 26 2.26 3.98 -1.09
N LYS A 27 3.38 4.60 -0.73
CA LYS A 27 4.67 3.90 -0.63
C LYS A 27 4.68 2.90 0.51
N ASP A 28 4.14 3.27 1.68
CA ASP A 28 4.04 2.35 2.82
C ASP A 28 3.14 1.15 2.49
N ASP A 29 2.01 1.39 1.83
CA ASP A 29 1.10 0.34 1.34
C ASP A 29 1.82 -0.58 0.34
N LEU A 30 2.57 0.00 -0.61
CA LEU A 30 3.35 -0.77 -1.59
C LEU A 30 4.42 -1.62 -0.89
N PHE A 31 5.19 -1.04 0.02
CA PHE A 31 6.23 -1.74 0.77
C PHE A 31 5.67 -2.91 1.60
N THR A 32 4.47 -2.74 2.16
CA THR A 32 3.75 -3.79 2.88
C THR A 32 3.43 -4.97 1.95
N ILE A 33 2.97 -4.69 0.73
CA ILE A 33 2.68 -5.73 -0.27
C ILE A 33 3.98 -6.41 -0.72
N GLU A 34 5.04 -5.65 -1.00
CA GLU A 34 6.34 -6.19 -1.40
C GLU A 34 6.90 -7.12 -0.32
N THR A 35 6.86 -6.72 0.94
CA THR A 35 7.29 -7.55 2.08
C THR A 35 6.45 -8.84 2.17
N ALA A 36 5.13 -8.73 1.99
CA ALA A 36 4.27 -9.91 2.00
C ALA A 36 4.59 -10.88 0.85
N ILE A 37 4.96 -10.39 -0.33
CA ILE A 37 5.42 -11.22 -1.45
C ILE A 37 6.75 -11.91 -1.11
N GLU A 38 7.72 -11.18 -0.56
CA GLU A 38 9.01 -11.74 -0.15
C GLU A 38 8.85 -12.82 0.93
N ASP A 39 8.04 -12.56 1.96
CA ASP A 39 7.71 -13.54 3.01
C ASP A 39 7.08 -14.80 2.41
N LEU A 40 6.21 -14.61 1.43
CA LEU A 40 5.57 -15.70 0.72
C LEU A 40 6.59 -16.53 -0.09
N ASP A 41 7.48 -15.89 -0.86
CA ASP A 41 8.54 -16.57 -1.61
C ASP A 41 9.48 -17.38 -0.68
N ILE A 42 9.74 -16.88 0.53
CA ILE A 42 10.56 -17.59 1.54
C ILE A 42 9.85 -18.82 2.11
N LEU A 43 8.53 -18.75 2.33
CA LEU A 43 7.76 -19.82 2.97
C LEU A 43 7.61 -21.07 2.07
N GLY A 44 7.91 -20.98 0.78
CA GLY A 44 8.04 -22.15 -0.10
C GLY A 44 6.75 -22.98 -0.22
N PHE A 45 5.58 -22.36 -0.11
CA PHE A 45 4.30 -23.06 -0.21
C PHE A 45 4.08 -23.62 -1.62
N THR A 46 3.45 -24.79 -1.69
CA THR A 46 3.12 -25.45 -2.97
C THR A 46 1.78 -24.97 -3.54
N GLU A 47 0.85 -24.54 -2.69
CA GLU A 47 -0.49 -24.11 -3.07
C GLU A 47 -1.04 -23.08 -2.07
N VAL A 48 -1.63 -21.99 -2.58
CA VAL A 48 -2.30 -20.94 -1.78
C VAL A 48 -3.67 -20.71 -2.38
N GLU A 49 -4.70 -20.74 -1.54
CA GLU A 49 -6.06 -20.40 -1.92
C GLU A 49 -6.34 -18.94 -1.56
N VAL A 50 -6.73 -18.14 -2.56
CA VAL A 50 -7.04 -16.72 -2.39
C VAL A 50 -8.54 -16.50 -2.45
N THR A 51 -9.11 -15.92 -1.40
CA THR A 51 -10.52 -15.52 -1.37
C THR A 51 -10.63 -14.00 -1.27
N GLU A 52 -11.38 -13.39 -2.17
CA GLU A 52 -11.71 -11.96 -2.12
C GLU A 52 -13.12 -11.76 -1.54
N LYS A 53 -13.23 -10.87 -0.55
CA LYS A 53 -14.52 -10.43 0.00
C LYS A 53 -14.46 -8.95 0.34
N ASP A 54 -15.44 -8.18 -0.13
CA ASP A 54 -15.57 -6.74 0.15
C ASP A 54 -14.27 -5.95 -0.16
N SER A 55 -13.60 -6.30 -1.26
CA SER A 55 -12.30 -5.73 -1.69
C SER A 55 -11.12 -5.99 -0.75
N ALA A 56 -11.25 -6.94 0.18
CA ALA A 56 -10.16 -7.48 0.98
C ALA A 56 -9.75 -8.87 0.49
N PHE A 57 -8.46 -9.09 0.29
CA PHE A 57 -7.89 -10.39 -0.10
C PHE A 57 -7.46 -11.16 1.15
N THR A 58 -7.85 -12.42 1.26
CA THR A 58 -7.37 -13.37 2.27
C THR A 58 -6.61 -14.49 1.58
N PHE A 59 -5.41 -14.80 2.06
CA PHE A 59 -4.51 -15.83 1.52
C PHE A 59 -4.43 -16.99 2.52
N ASN A 60 -4.88 -18.18 2.12
CA ASN A 60 -4.80 -19.39 2.93
C ASN A 60 -3.74 -20.33 2.34
N ILE A 61 -2.68 -20.61 3.11
CA ILE A 61 -1.66 -21.59 2.70
C ILE A 61 -2.28 -23.00 2.81
N VAL A 62 -2.28 -23.74 1.70
CA VAL A 62 -2.78 -25.12 1.65
C VAL A 62 -1.58 -26.07 1.72
N GLU A 63 -1.33 -26.63 2.90
CA GLU A 63 -0.38 -27.74 3.01
C GLU A 63 -1.03 -28.99 2.39
N LYS A 64 -0.55 -29.41 1.21
CA LYS A 64 -0.83 -30.76 0.72
C LYS A 64 -0.11 -31.76 1.63
N ASN A 65 -0.82 -32.26 2.64
CA ASN A 65 -0.43 -33.52 3.29
C ASN A 65 -0.48 -34.63 2.22
N ASN A 66 0.70 -35.03 1.72
CA ASN A 66 0.85 -36.29 1.01
C ASN A 66 0.77 -37.40 2.07
N ASP A 67 -0.41 -37.99 2.21
CA ASP A 67 -0.60 -39.32 2.80
C ASP A 67 -0.03 -40.41 1.87
#